data_AF-A0A164H1N7-F1
#
_entry.id   AF-A0A164H1N7-F1
#
_cell.length_a   1.000
_cell.length_b   1.000
_cell.length_c   1.000
_cell.angle_alpha   90.00
_cell.angle_beta   90.00
_cell.angle_gamma   90.00
#
_symmetry.space_group_name_H-M   'P 1'
#
loop_
_entity.id
_entity.type
_entity.pdbx_description
1 polymer ?
#
loop_
_entity_poly.entity_id
_entity_poly.type
_entity_poly.pdbx_seq_one_letter_code
_entity_poly.pdbx_strand_id
1 'polypeptide(L)'
;MVVFTINPGMILFSIWMATEFPLNPPLNSWDSDPKLSQTLVLLHKSLVRSLMDYGAIAYGSASKTNLERVDVVGRAILRNILGAKRSNPVEILYAETGMESLSWRTKLLTRKYPINLSHKPNNPIHKPFVQLATTTTQWKPRSTPGLIKELDFV
;
A
#
# COMPACT_ATOMS: atom_id res chain seq x y z
N MET A 1 -14.64 -48.13 6.37
CA MET A 1 -15.10 -46.76 6.06
C MET A 1 -14.08 -45.81 6.68
N VAL A 2 -13.15 -45.14 5.99
CA VAL A 2 -12.73 -45.06 4.58
C VAL A 2 -11.21 -45.25 4.61
N VAL A 3 -10.69 -46.26 3.91
CA VAL A 3 -9.26 -46.56 3.83
C VAL A 3 -8.66 -45.55 2.84
N PHE A 4 -7.98 -44.52 3.33
CA PHE A 4 -7.21 -43.62 2.47
C PHE A 4 -6.03 -44.42 1.91
N THR A 5 -6.18 -44.85 0.66
CA THR A 5 -5.11 -45.49 -0.10
C THR A 5 -4.00 -44.46 -0.31
N ILE A 6 -2.88 -44.62 0.39
CA ILE A 6 -1.69 -43.79 0.22
C ILE A 6 -1.11 -44.12 -1.16
N ASN A 7 -1.45 -43.28 -2.14
CA ASN A 7 -0.97 -43.42 -3.50
C ASN A 7 0.50 -42.97 -3.55
N PRO A 8 1.46 -43.80 -4.00
CA PRO A 8 2.89 -43.47 -3.98
C PRO A 8 3.25 -42.18 -4.74
N GLY A 9 2.42 -41.77 -5.71
CA GLY A 9 2.59 -40.48 -6.41
C GLY A 9 2.38 -39.25 -5.53
N MET A 10 1.56 -39.33 -4.47
CA MET A 10 1.30 -38.22 -3.55
C MET A 10 2.48 -37.97 -2.58
N ILE A 11 3.18 -39.03 -2.17
CA ILE A 11 4.38 -38.90 -1.33
C ILE A 11 5.50 -38.28 -2.14
N LEU A 12 5.69 -38.73 -3.38
CA LEU A 12 6.66 -38.12 -4.28
C LEU A 12 6.30 -36.67 -4.61
N PHE A 13 5.02 -36.33 -4.80
CA PHE A 13 4.59 -34.94 -4.99
C PHE A 13 4.81 -34.05 -3.75
N SER A 14 4.66 -34.60 -2.55
CA SER A 14 4.90 -33.89 -1.27
C SER A 14 6.39 -33.72 -0.97
N ILE A 15 7.20 -34.75 -1.26
CA ILE A 15 8.65 -34.70 -1.20
C ILE A 15 9.17 -33.74 -2.27
N TRP A 16 8.66 -33.81 -3.49
CA TRP A 16 8.95 -32.88 -4.59
C TRP A 16 8.59 -31.43 -4.23
N MET A 17 7.43 -31.19 -3.61
CA MET A 17 7.06 -29.89 -3.02
C MET A 17 8.02 -29.41 -1.93
N ALA A 18 8.54 -30.33 -1.10
CA ALA A 18 9.45 -30.02 0.00
C ALA A 18 10.92 -29.90 -0.43
N THR A 19 11.33 -30.54 -1.52
CA THR A 19 12.71 -30.54 -2.05
C THR A 19 12.93 -29.54 -3.17
N GLU A 20 11.87 -29.02 -3.81
CA GLU A 20 11.94 -28.03 -4.90
C GLU A 20 11.43 -26.64 -4.51
N PHE A 21 11.51 -26.29 -3.23
CA PHE A 21 11.42 -24.90 -2.78
C PHE A 21 12.81 -24.26 -2.53
N PRO A 22 13.81 -24.32 -3.45
CA PRO A 22 14.64 -23.15 -3.63
C PRO A 22 13.80 -22.17 -4.44
N LEU A 23 13.27 -21.14 -3.77
CA LEU A 23 13.04 -19.85 -4.40
C LEU A 23 14.27 -19.60 -5.27
N ASN A 24 14.08 -19.45 -6.59
CA ASN A 24 15.11 -19.24 -7.61
C ASN A 24 16.42 -18.70 -7.00
N PRO A 25 17.59 -19.33 -7.24
CA PRO A 25 18.83 -18.80 -6.68
C PRO A 25 18.91 -17.31 -7.04
N PRO A 26 19.18 -16.44 -6.04
CA PRO A 26 19.19 -14.99 -6.25
C PRO A 26 20.10 -14.69 -7.44
N LEU A 27 19.61 -13.90 -8.39
CA LEU A 27 20.22 -13.72 -9.71
C LEU A 27 21.61 -13.03 -9.62
N ASN A 28 21.98 -12.57 -8.43
CA ASN A 28 23.20 -11.85 -8.07
C ASN A 28 23.45 -11.99 -6.55
N SER A 29 24.69 -11.81 -6.11
CA SER A 29 25.08 -12.02 -4.70
C SER A 29 24.37 -11.11 -3.70
N TRP A 30 23.91 -9.93 -4.12
CA TRP A 30 23.26 -8.95 -3.26
C TRP A 30 21.78 -9.26 -2.96
N ASP A 31 21.08 -10.01 -3.80
CA ASP A 31 19.72 -10.50 -3.52
C ASP A 31 19.69 -11.54 -2.38
N SER A 32 20.85 -12.12 -2.03
CA SER A 32 20.97 -13.12 -0.96
C SER A 32 21.04 -12.52 0.44
N ASP A 33 21.36 -11.22 0.55
CA ASP A 33 21.65 -10.58 1.83
C ASP A 33 20.38 -9.98 2.45
N PRO A 34 19.83 -10.59 3.52
CA PRO A 34 18.58 -10.10 4.13
C PRO A 34 18.71 -8.68 4.71
N LYS A 35 19.93 -8.23 4.99
CA LYS A 35 20.20 -6.87 5.46
C LYS A 35 20.05 -5.83 4.35
N LEU A 36 20.41 -6.19 3.12
CA LEU A 36 20.37 -5.28 1.98
C LEU A 36 18.92 -5.04 1.53
N SER A 37 18.11 -6.09 1.45
CA SER A 37 16.68 -5.97 1.14
C SER A 37 15.94 -5.09 2.17
N GLN A 38 16.20 -5.28 3.46
CA GLN A 38 15.67 -4.41 4.52
C GLN A 38 16.08 -2.94 4.35
N THR A 39 17.34 -2.69 4.00
CA THR A 39 17.86 -1.33 3.76
C THR A 39 17.16 -0.66 2.57
N LEU A 40 16.93 -1.41 1.49
CA LEU A 40 16.21 -0.92 0.31
C LEU A 40 14.73 -0.63 0.62
N VAL A 41 14.06 -1.48 1.41
CA VAL A 41 12.70 -1.22 1.89
C VAL A 41 12.66 0.06 2.73
N LEU A 42 13.65 0.25 3.62
CA LEU A 42 13.75 1.46 4.43
C LEU A 42 13.95 2.71 3.56
N LEU A 43 14.80 2.64 2.54
CA LEU A 43 15.03 3.74 1.60
C LEU A 43 13.77 4.07 0.80
N HIS A 44 13.02 3.05 0.37
CA HIS A 44 11.73 3.26 -0.29
C HIS A 44 10.73 3.96 0.64
N LYS A 45 10.66 3.56 1.92
CA LYS A 45 9.81 4.20 2.94
C LYS A 45 10.24 5.65 3.21
N SER A 46 11.53 5.92 3.29
CA SER A 46 12.03 7.25 3.68
C SER A 46 11.97 8.28 2.55
N LEU A 47 12.13 7.87 1.29
CA LEU A 47 12.18 8.79 0.15
C LEU A 47 10.92 8.76 -0.70
N VAL A 48 10.58 7.59 -1.25
CA VAL A 48 9.47 7.48 -2.22
C VAL A 48 8.14 7.62 -1.50
N ARG A 49 7.99 6.89 -0.38
CA ARG A 49 6.74 6.93 0.39
C ARG A 49 6.52 8.27 1.07
N SER A 50 7.56 8.92 1.59
CA SER A 50 7.43 10.25 2.20
C SER A 50 6.99 11.31 1.19
N LEU A 51 7.52 11.28 -0.04
CA LEU A 51 7.10 12.18 -1.11
C LEU A 51 5.64 11.94 -1.53
N MET A 52 5.25 10.67 -1.67
CA MET A 52 3.85 10.31 -1.94
C MET A 52 2.93 10.80 -0.83
N ASP A 53 3.28 10.55 0.44
CA ASP A 53 2.50 10.97 1.60
C ASP A 53 2.34 12.49 1.67
N TYR A 54 3.39 13.26 1.33
CA TYR A 54 3.33 14.72 1.27
C TYR A 54 2.32 15.22 0.22
N GLY A 55 2.37 14.64 -0.99
CA GLY A 55 1.46 15.02 -2.08
C GLY A 55 0.03 14.48 -1.91
N ALA A 56 -0.19 13.51 -1.01
CA ALA A 56 -1.45 12.77 -0.88
C ALA A 56 -2.67 13.68 -0.63
N ILE A 57 -2.48 14.82 0.04
CA ILE A 57 -3.54 15.80 0.29
C ILE A 57 -3.97 16.50 -1.02
N ALA A 58 -3.03 16.75 -1.94
CA ALA A 58 -3.29 17.44 -3.19
C ALA A 58 -3.91 16.50 -4.25
N TYR A 59 -3.30 15.34 -4.48
CA TYR A 59 -3.75 14.41 -5.51
C TYR A 59 -4.69 13.32 -5.00
N GLY A 60 -4.96 13.23 -3.69
CA GLY A 60 -5.82 12.20 -3.11
C GLY A 60 -7.26 12.21 -3.63
N SER A 61 -7.69 13.34 -4.21
CA SER A 61 -8.98 13.49 -4.89
C SER A 61 -8.95 13.10 -6.39
N ALA A 62 -7.81 12.64 -6.91
CA ALA A 62 -7.67 12.24 -8.31
C ALA A 62 -8.52 11.00 -8.64
N SER A 63 -8.63 10.68 -9.94
CA SER A 63 -9.37 9.50 -10.39
C SER A 63 -8.75 8.21 -9.83
N LYS A 64 -9.62 7.24 -9.51
CA LYS A 64 -9.20 5.90 -9.03
C LYS A 64 -8.16 5.27 -9.95
N THR A 65 -8.36 5.39 -11.27
CA THR A 65 -7.45 4.88 -12.29
C THR A 65 -6.04 5.46 -12.22
N ASN A 66 -5.90 6.76 -11.88
CA ASN A 66 -4.60 7.40 -11.76
C ASN A 66 -3.90 6.98 -10.47
N LEU A 67 -4.65 6.88 -9.37
CA LEU A 67 -4.12 6.38 -8.09
C LEU A 67 -3.66 4.92 -8.20
N GLU A 68 -4.42 4.08 -8.91
CA GLU A 68 -4.05 2.69 -9.19
C GLU A 68 -2.76 2.58 -10.00
N ARG A 69 -2.53 3.46 -10.99
CA ARG A 69 -1.26 3.48 -11.74
C ARG A 69 -0.05 3.80 -10.86
N VAL A 70 -0.18 4.76 -9.95
CA VAL A 70 0.89 5.09 -8.98
C VAL A 70 1.16 3.90 -8.06
N ASP A 71 0.10 3.22 -7.60
CA ASP A 71 0.22 2.05 -6.73
C ASP A 71 0.86 0.85 -7.45
N VAL A 72 0.58 0.65 -8.75
CA VAL A 72 1.25 -0.38 -9.58
C VAL A 72 2.77 -0.15 -9.62
N VAL A 73 3.23 1.10 -9.79
CA VAL A 73 4.66 1.43 -9.77
C VAL A 73 5.26 1.15 -8.40
N GLY A 74 4.57 1.53 -7.32
CA GLY A 74 5.02 1.23 -5.95
C GLY A 74 5.17 -0.27 -5.69
N ARG A 75 4.17 -1.07 -6.07
CA ARG A 75 4.20 -2.54 -5.95
C ARG A 75 5.30 -3.16 -6.82
N ALA A 76 5.60 -2.61 -7.99
CA ALA A 76 6.69 -3.07 -8.84
C ALA A 76 8.06 -2.86 -8.18
N ILE A 77 8.27 -1.69 -7.56
CA ILE A 77 9.50 -1.40 -6.80
C ILE A 77 9.66 -2.41 -5.65
N LEU A 78 8.62 -2.64 -4.85
CA LEU A 78 8.68 -3.60 -3.75
C LEU A 78 8.95 -5.03 -4.22
N ARG A 79 8.36 -5.44 -5.35
CA ARG A 79 8.65 -6.76 -5.94
C ARG A 79 10.11 -6.88 -6.38
N ASN A 80 10.68 -5.81 -6.94
CA ASN A 80 12.10 -5.81 -7.30
C ASN A 80 13.00 -5.87 -6.06
N ILE A 81 12.65 -5.17 -4.98
CA ILE A 81 13.43 -5.20 -3.73
C ILE A 81 13.38 -6.59 -3.06
N LEU A 82 12.24 -7.28 -3.14
CA LEU A 82 12.06 -8.60 -2.53
C LEU A 82 12.46 -9.77 -3.45
N GLY A 83 12.81 -9.52 -4.72
CA GLY A 83 12.95 -10.60 -5.70
C GLY A 83 11.66 -11.40 -5.93
N ALA A 84 10.50 -10.80 -5.65
CA ALA A 84 9.21 -11.49 -5.66
C ALA A 84 8.66 -11.67 -7.08
N LYS A 85 8.06 -12.84 -7.35
CA LYS A 85 7.43 -13.13 -8.65
C LYS A 85 6.25 -12.20 -8.90
N ARG A 86 5.98 -11.92 -10.19
CA ARG A 86 4.80 -11.14 -10.61
C ARG A 86 3.47 -11.78 -10.17
N SER A 87 3.44 -13.09 -10.02
CA SER A 87 2.29 -13.87 -9.55
C SER A 87 2.02 -13.74 -8.05
N ASN A 88 2.97 -13.22 -7.26
CA ASN A 88 2.76 -13.09 -5.82
C ASN A 88 1.62 -12.11 -5.55
N PRO A 89 0.64 -12.48 -4.70
CA PRO A 89 -0.47 -11.62 -4.33
C PRO A 89 0.05 -10.38 -3.60
N VAL A 90 -0.71 -9.30 -3.69
CA VAL A 90 -0.30 -7.97 -3.22
C VAL A 90 -0.27 -7.91 -1.70
N GLU A 91 -1.14 -8.67 -1.05
CA GLU A 91 -1.28 -8.74 0.40
C GLU A 91 -0.02 -9.34 1.04
N ILE A 92 0.57 -10.37 0.43
CA ILE A 92 1.84 -10.97 0.89
C ILE A 92 2.97 -9.96 0.78
N LEU A 93 3.03 -9.20 -0.33
CA LEU A 93 4.05 -8.16 -0.53
C LEU A 93 4.01 -7.11 0.58
N TYR A 94 2.82 -6.69 0.98
CA TYR A 94 2.60 -5.72 2.05
C TYR A 94 2.90 -6.30 3.44
N ALA A 95 2.57 -7.57 3.67
CA ALA A 95 2.89 -8.26 4.92
C ALA A 95 4.41 -8.41 5.13
N GLU A 96 5.15 -8.79 4.08
CA GLU A 96 6.60 -8.96 4.12
C GLU A 96 7.35 -7.63 4.28
N THR A 97 6.91 -6.58 3.60
CA THR A 97 7.56 -5.26 3.65
C THR A 97 7.09 -4.39 4.83
N GLY A 98 6.00 -4.79 5.50
CA GLY A 98 5.35 -3.98 6.53
C GLY A 98 4.90 -2.61 5.98
N MET A 99 4.26 -2.62 4.81
CA MET A 99 3.73 -1.42 4.14
C MET A 99 2.24 -1.58 3.87
N GLU A 100 1.51 -0.48 3.90
CA GLU A 100 0.10 -0.45 3.51
C GLU A 100 -0.12 0.00 2.05
N SER A 101 -1.28 -0.34 1.48
CA SER A 101 -1.67 0.13 0.15
C SER A 101 -1.71 1.66 0.08
N LEU A 102 -1.36 2.23 -1.07
CA LEU A 102 -1.34 3.69 -1.24
C LEU A 102 -2.72 4.30 -0.99
N SER A 103 -3.79 3.64 -1.45
CA SER A 103 -5.15 4.12 -1.23
C SER A 103 -5.51 4.20 0.25
N TRP A 104 -5.23 3.13 1.01
CA TRP A 104 -5.48 3.12 2.45
C TRP A 104 -4.70 4.22 3.18
N ARG A 105 -3.43 4.39 2.80
CA ARG A 105 -2.57 5.43 3.37
C ARG A 105 -3.07 6.84 3.09
N THR A 106 -3.43 7.14 1.85
CA THR A 106 -3.98 8.44 1.49
C THR A 106 -5.22 8.74 2.31
N LYS A 107 -6.17 7.79 2.41
CA LYS A 107 -7.36 7.95 3.25
C LYS A 107 -7.02 8.21 4.71
N LEU A 108 -6.09 7.45 5.27
CA LEU A 108 -5.63 7.63 6.64
C LEU A 108 -5.05 9.04 6.87
N LEU A 109 -4.20 9.52 5.96
CA LEU A 109 -3.60 10.86 6.05
C LEU A 109 -4.65 11.96 5.90
N THR A 110 -5.54 11.83 4.93
CA THR A 110 -6.65 12.76 4.70
C THR A 110 -7.57 12.85 5.92
N ARG A 111 -7.83 11.72 6.61
CA ARG A 111 -8.63 11.70 7.86
C ARG A 111 -7.89 12.24 9.07
N LYS A 112 -6.57 12.00 9.15
CA LYS A 112 -5.75 12.52 10.26
C LYS A 112 -5.57 14.03 10.18
N TYR A 113 -5.56 14.60 8.98
CA TYR A 113 -5.38 16.03 8.75
C TYR A 113 -6.40 16.93 9.48
N PRO A 114 -7.73 16.75 9.34
CA PRO A 114 -8.72 17.57 10.04
C PRO A 114 -8.66 17.41 11.56
N ILE A 115 -8.35 16.21 12.06
CA ILE A 115 -8.11 15.98 13.50
C ILE A 115 -6.93 16.82 13.97
N ASN A 116 -5.81 16.83 13.25
CA ASN A 116 -4.67 17.67 13.62
C ASN A 116 -4.99 19.18 13.48
N LEU A 117 -5.84 19.54 12.52
CA LEU A 117 -6.22 20.91 12.25
C LEU A 117 -7.12 21.47 13.36
N SER A 118 -8.03 20.67 13.93
CA SER A 118 -8.90 21.09 15.03
C SER A 118 -8.12 21.49 16.29
N HIS A 119 -6.93 20.92 16.51
CA HIS A 119 -6.04 21.28 17.62
C HIS A 119 -5.18 22.52 17.34
N LYS A 120 -5.21 23.08 16.11
CA LYS A 120 -4.34 24.18 15.66
C LYS A 120 -5.15 25.32 15.03
N PRO A 121 -5.87 26.12 15.83
CA PRO A 121 -6.74 27.19 15.32
C PRO A 121 -5.98 28.31 14.60
N ASN A 122 -4.69 28.47 14.87
CA ASN A 122 -3.83 29.48 14.24
C ASN A 122 -3.39 29.12 12.80
N ASN A 123 -3.68 27.91 12.32
CA ASN A 123 -3.35 27.53 10.95
C ASN A 123 -4.26 28.29 9.95
N PRO A 124 -3.72 28.90 8.88
CA PRO A 124 -4.53 29.59 7.86
C PRO A 124 -5.63 28.71 7.23
N ILE A 125 -5.43 27.39 7.19
CA ILE A 125 -6.40 26.43 6.64
C ILE A 125 -7.56 26.13 7.60
N HIS A 126 -7.45 26.47 8.89
CA HIS A 126 -8.48 26.13 9.89
C HIS A 126 -9.83 26.80 9.58
N LYS A 127 -9.84 28.13 9.38
CA LYS A 127 -11.06 28.89 9.06
C LYS A 127 -11.78 28.39 7.80
N PRO A 128 -11.11 28.27 6.63
CA PRO A 128 -11.79 27.78 5.42
C PRO A 128 -12.23 26.33 5.56
N PHE A 129 -11.47 25.47 6.26
CA PHE A 129 -11.91 24.09 6.51
C PHE A 129 -13.20 24.03 7.34
N VAL A 130 -13.30 24.79 8.44
CA VAL A 130 -14.52 24.84 9.27
C VAL A 130 -15.71 25.34 8.48
N GLN A 131 -15.52 26.35 7.62
CA GLN A 131 -16.56 26.83 6.70
C GLN A 131 -17.00 25.72 5.74
N LEU A 132 -16.06 25.00 5.13
CA LEU A 132 -16.33 23.89 4.22
C LEU A 132 -17.06 22.72 4.91
N ALA A 133 -16.71 22.41 6.16
CA ALA A 133 -17.33 21.34 6.93
C ALA A 133 -18.73 21.70 7.45
N THR A 134 -18.97 22.98 7.76
CA THR A 134 -20.27 23.45 8.28
C THR A 134 -21.26 23.72 7.14
N THR A 135 -20.77 24.18 5.98
CA THR A 135 -21.62 24.52 4.84
C THR A 135 -22.06 23.24 4.13
N THR A 136 -23.36 22.95 4.13
CA THR A 136 -23.93 21.88 3.27
C THR A 136 -23.98 22.39 1.83
N THR A 137 -22.84 22.39 1.15
CA THR A 137 -22.74 22.75 -0.26
C THR A 137 -22.97 21.53 -1.13
N GLN A 138 -23.92 21.61 -2.07
CA GLN A 138 -24.09 20.58 -3.08
C GLN A 138 -23.01 20.73 -4.16
N TRP A 139 -22.06 19.78 -4.18
CA TRP A 139 -20.99 19.75 -5.17
C TRP A 139 -21.48 19.12 -6.48
N LYS A 140 -20.97 19.61 -7.61
CA LYS A 140 -21.12 18.93 -8.90
C LYS A 140 -20.55 17.51 -8.80
N PRO A 141 -21.12 16.50 -9.49
CA PRO A 141 -20.56 15.15 -9.50
C PRO A 141 -19.06 15.16 -9.80
N ARG A 142 -18.26 14.43 -9.00
CA ARG A 142 -16.79 14.35 -9.09
C ARG A 142 -16.03 15.64 -8.74
N SER A 143 -16.69 16.67 -8.23
CA SER A 143 -16.04 17.91 -7.76
C SER A 143 -15.97 18.03 -6.24
N THR A 144 -16.35 17.00 -5.50
CA THR A 144 -16.26 16.97 -4.04
C THR A 144 -14.79 17.05 -3.61
N PRO A 145 -14.40 18.04 -2.78
CA PRO A 145 -13.05 18.12 -2.24
C PRO A 145 -12.67 16.83 -1.50
N GLY A 146 -11.46 16.32 -1.75
CA GLY A 146 -11.00 15.06 -1.17
C GLY A 146 -11.03 15.03 0.37
N LEU A 147 -10.82 16.17 1.03
CA LEU A 147 -10.94 16.30 2.48
C LEU A 147 -12.37 16.01 2.97
N ILE A 148 -13.39 16.54 2.28
CA ILE A 148 -14.80 16.35 2.64
C ILE A 148 -15.23 14.91 2.32
N LYS A 149 -14.83 14.41 1.15
CA LYS A 149 -15.17 13.06 0.69
C LYS A 149 -14.76 11.95 1.67
N GLU A 150 -13.64 12.10 2.37
CA GLU A 150 -13.16 11.11 3.35
C GLU A 150 -13.68 11.36 4.77
N LEU A 151 -14.38 12.48 4.99
CA LEU A 151 -15.03 12.89 6.23
C LEU A 151 -16.49 12.45 6.31
N ASP A 152 -17.14 12.22 5.17
CA ASP A 152 -18.49 11.67 5.10
C ASP A 152 -18.46 10.21 5.58
N PHE A 153 -18.93 9.97 6.81
CA PHE A 153 -18.93 8.66 7.48
C PHE A 153 -20.04 7.70 7.01
N VAL A 154 -20.68 7.98 5.86
CA VAL A 154 -21.90 7.30 5.41
C VAL A 154 -21.71 6.68 4.02
#